data_AF-A0A810NS32-F1
#
_entry.id   AF-A0A810NS32-F1
#
_cell.length_a   1.000
_cell.length_b   1.000
_cell.length_c   1.000
_cell.angle_alpha   90.00
_cell.angle_beta   90.00
_cell.angle_gamma   90.00
#
_symmetry.space_group_name_H-M   'P 1'
#
loop_
_entity.id
_entity.type
_entity.pdbx_description
1 polymer ?
#
loop_
_entity_poly.entity_id
_entity_poly.type
_entity_poly.pdbx_seq_one_letter_code
_entity_poly.pdbx_strand_id
1 'polypeptide(L)'
;MRRTIAGLAWLAALSALTGCGGPPSEQRRPDDVARLAAEVLPVIDELDVSTYLDEGSMCRWLVYPRGDFREGGCATSAEQFSAFDDTARADFDRVTAAMRASGVDTHRFEASISAAGVVGDARFWLEDSSIQWNWFYLYDPQDAITKNQHEGKPSYERISDGWWLMTEVDD
;
A
#
# COMPACT_ATOMS: atom_id res chain seq x y z
N MET A 1 48.66 -18.57 -17.62
CA MET A 1 47.72 -17.55 -18.18
C MET A 1 46.43 -17.65 -17.36
N ARG A 2 46.15 -16.72 -16.42
CA ARG A 2 45.14 -15.63 -16.54
C ARG A 2 43.88 -16.10 -17.30
N ARG A 3 42.65 -16.05 -16.75
CA ARG A 3 41.98 -14.88 -16.16
C ARG A 3 40.88 -15.23 -15.15
N THR A 4 40.82 -14.39 -14.14
CA THR A 4 39.76 -14.06 -13.19
C THR A 4 38.47 -13.61 -13.88
N ILE A 5 37.30 -13.97 -13.34
CA ILE A 5 36.07 -13.17 -13.46
C ILE A 5 35.49 -13.05 -12.05
N ALA A 6 35.86 -11.95 -11.38
CA ALA A 6 35.14 -11.41 -10.24
C ALA A 6 34.45 -10.16 -10.78
N GLY A 7 33.11 -10.15 -10.77
CA GLY A 7 32.36 -9.02 -11.27
C GLY A 7 30.88 -9.36 -11.30
N LEU A 8 30.21 -9.10 -10.18
CA LEU A 8 28.75 -8.89 -10.09
C LEU A 8 28.26 -8.49 -8.68
N ALA A 9 29.14 -8.20 -7.72
CA ALA A 9 28.73 -7.84 -6.35
C ALA A 9 28.56 -6.32 -6.10
N TRP A 10 28.63 -5.47 -7.14
CA TRP A 10 28.81 -4.02 -6.95
C TRP A 10 27.56 -3.13 -7.09
N LEU A 11 26.37 -3.70 -7.27
CA LEU A 11 25.12 -2.90 -7.34
C LEU A 11 24.22 -3.03 -6.10
N ALA A 12 24.40 -4.05 -5.26
CA ALA A 12 23.58 -4.23 -4.06
C ALA A 12 24.05 -3.35 -2.87
N ALA A 13 25.28 -2.82 -2.91
CA ALA A 13 25.89 -2.16 -1.76
C ALA A 13 25.67 -0.63 -1.70
N LEU A 14 25.16 0.01 -2.75
CA LEU A 14 24.92 1.46 -2.73
C LEU A 14 23.59 1.85 -2.07
N SER A 15 22.61 0.96 -1.99
CA SER A 15 21.29 1.25 -1.41
C SER A 15 21.31 1.36 0.12
N ALA A 16 22.38 0.92 0.79
CA ALA A 16 22.47 0.93 2.25
C ALA A 16 23.05 2.23 2.86
N LEU A 17 23.55 3.16 2.04
CA LEU A 17 24.29 4.35 2.50
C LEU A 17 23.54 5.67 2.36
N THR A 18 22.41 5.68 1.66
CA THR A 18 21.47 6.79 1.59
C THR A 18 20.19 6.31 2.26
N GLY A 19 19.79 6.90 3.38
CA GLY A 19 18.62 6.47 4.19
C GLY A 19 17.26 6.64 3.50
N CYS A 20 17.19 6.40 2.19
CA CYS A 20 15.99 6.21 1.40
C CYS A 20 15.81 4.71 1.25
N GLY A 21 14.71 4.15 1.77
CA GLY A 21 14.37 2.76 1.52
C GLY A 21 14.34 2.49 0.01
N GLY A 22 14.78 1.31 -0.40
CA GLY A 22 14.52 0.82 -1.75
C GLY A 22 13.16 0.13 -1.82
N PRO A 23 12.68 -0.27 -3.01
CA PRO A 23 11.54 -1.18 -3.08
C PRO A 23 11.81 -2.44 -2.24
N PRO A 24 10.76 -3.10 -1.72
CA PRO A 24 10.90 -4.41 -1.11
C PRO A 24 11.67 -5.35 -2.04
N SER A 25 12.52 -6.22 -1.48
CA SER A 25 13.27 -7.20 -2.28
C SER A 25 12.32 -8.18 -2.98
N GLU A 26 12.70 -8.69 -4.15
CA GLU A 26 11.92 -9.70 -4.87
C GLU A 26 11.58 -10.92 -4.01
N GLN A 27 12.47 -11.30 -3.07
CA GLN A 27 12.22 -12.41 -2.15
C GLN A 27 11.17 -12.09 -1.07
N ARG A 28 11.06 -10.82 -0.64
CA ARG A 28 10.12 -10.39 0.41
C ARG A 28 8.69 -10.23 -0.13
N ARG A 29 8.55 -9.76 -1.37
CA ARG A 29 7.24 -9.37 -1.96
C ARG A 29 6.16 -10.46 -1.91
N PRO A 30 6.42 -11.74 -2.25
CA PRO A 30 5.38 -12.77 -2.21
C PRO A 30 4.82 -12.99 -0.80
N ASP A 31 5.70 -12.99 0.21
CA ASP A 31 5.27 -13.17 1.59
C ASP A 31 4.49 -11.94 2.10
N ASP A 32 4.89 -10.73 1.72
CA ASP A 32 4.18 -9.50 2.08
C ASP A 32 2.75 -9.48 1.52
N VAL A 33 2.58 -9.75 0.22
CA VAL A 33 1.23 -9.75 -0.40
C VAL A 33 0.36 -10.89 0.10
N ALA A 34 0.95 -12.05 0.45
CA ALA A 34 0.22 -13.14 1.07
C ALA A 34 -0.34 -12.75 2.44
N ARG A 35 0.42 -12.00 3.26
CA ARG A 35 -0.04 -11.50 4.56
C ARG A 35 -1.08 -10.40 4.43
N LEU A 36 -0.93 -9.48 3.49
CA LEU A 36 -1.98 -8.49 3.18
C LEU A 36 -3.28 -9.16 2.73
N ALA A 37 -3.18 -10.17 1.86
CA ALA A 37 -4.33 -10.93 1.39
C ALA A 37 -5.04 -11.69 2.52
N ALA A 38 -4.28 -12.26 3.46
CA ALA A 38 -4.84 -13.05 4.56
C ALA A 38 -5.41 -12.19 5.70
N GLU A 39 -4.75 -11.09 6.04
CA GLU A 39 -5.07 -10.33 7.25
C GLU A 39 -5.90 -9.08 6.95
N VAL A 40 -5.65 -8.39 5.82
CA VAL A 40 -6.18 -7.05 5.56
C VAL A 40 -7.38 -7.07 4.61
N LEU A 41 -7.26 -7.73 3.45
CA LEU A 41 -8.35 -7.78 2.47
C LEU A 41 -9.70 -8.24 3.07
N PRO A 42 -9.76 -9.26 3.95
CA PRO A 42 -11.03 -9.67 4.56
C PRO A 42 -11.67 -8.58 5.42
N VAL A 43 -10.87 -7.75 6.09
CA VAL A 43 -11.40 -6.63 6.89
C VAL A 43 -11.88 -5.49 6.00
N ILE A 44 -11.19 -5.24 4.88
CA ILE A 44 -11.65 -4.29 3.87
C ILE A 44 -13.00 -4.73 3.30
N ASP A 45 -13.13 -6.00 2.90
CA ASP A 45 -14.37 -6.59 2.40
C ASP A 45 -15.50 -6.53 3.45
N GLU A 46 -15.22 -6.89 4.71
CA GLU A 46 -16.25 -6.95 5.74
C GLU A 46 -16.80 -5.56 6.10
N LEU A 47 -15.95 -4.54 6.09
CA LEU A 47 -16.31 -3.18 6.48
C LEU A 47 -16.60 -2.26 5.28
N ASP A 48 -16.40 -2.73 4.05
CA ASP A 48 -16.46 -1.94 2.81
C ASP A 48 -15.59 -0.67 2.87
N VAL A 49 -14.37 -0.78 3.42
CA VAL A 49 -13.50 0.39 3.62
C VAL A 49 -12.83 0.77 2.30
N SER A 50 -13.16 1.95 1.77
CA SER A 50 -12.53 2.45 0.54
C SER A 50 -11.25 3.25 0.81
N THR A 51 -11.07 3.78 2.01
CA THR A 51 -9.86 4.54 2.37
C THR A 51 -9.54 4.41 3.84
N TYR A 52 -8.26 4.18 4.13
CA TYR A 52 -7.70 4.15 5.48
C TYR A 52 -6.35 4.86 5.48
N LEU A 53 -6.09 5.67 6.51
CA LEU A 53 -4.81 6.32 6.78
C LEU A 53 -4.57 6.38 8.30
N ASP A 54 -3.40 5.95 8.77
CA ASP A 54 -2.93 6.12 10.16
C ASP A 54 -1.51 6.67 10.19
N GLU A 55 -1.38 7.99 10.28
CA GLU A 55 -0.13 8.69 10.57
C GLU A 55 -0.04 9.05 12.07
N GLY A 56 -0.63 8.21 12.92
CA GLY A 56 -0.73 8.44 14.35
C GLY A 56 -1.61 9.64 14.70
N SER A 57 -1.21 10.44 15.70
CA SER A 57 -2.01 11.60 16.14
C SER A 57 -2.02 12.76 15.14
N MET A 58 -1.20 12.71 14.09
CA MET A 58 -1.09 13.79 13.11
C MET A 58 -2.22 13.74 12.09
N CYS A 59 -2.56 12.56 11.61
CA CYS A 59 -3.63 12.38 10.64
C CYS A 59 -4.18 10.95 10.67
N ARG A 60 -5.50 10.83 10.81
CA ARG A 60 -6.24 9.57 10.66
C ARG A 60 -7.46 9.77 9.79
N TRP A 61 -7.71 8.82 8.91
CA TRP A 61 -8.82 8.85 7.97
C TRP A 61 -9.44 7.46 7.82
N LEU A 62 -10.78 7.40 7.85
CA LEU A 62 -11.57 6.24 7.47
C LEU A 62 -12.70 6.67 6.51
N VAL A 63 -12.82 6.00 5.36
CA VAL A 63 -13.95 6.14 4.42
C VAL A 63 -14.56 4.77 4.18
N TYR A 64 -15.87 4.68 4.42
CA TYR A 64 -16.66 3.45 4.35
C TYR A 64 -18.16 3.81 4.35
N PRO A 65 -19.11 2.86 4.23
CA PRO A 65 -20.53 3.17 4.00
C PRO A 65 -21.22 4.06 5.05
N ARG A 66 -20.67 4.16 6.26
CA ARG A 66 -21.19 5.05 7.30
C ARG A 66 -20.80 6.53 7.12
N GLY A 67 -19.87 6.81 6.22
CA GLY A 67 -19.38 8.15 5.91
C GLY A 67 -17.87 8.28 6.11
N ASP A 68 -17.43 9.53 6.08
CA ASP A 68 -16.02 9.87 5.97
C ASP A 68 -15.58 10.53 7.28
N PHE A 69 -14.64 9.88 7.98
CA PHE A 69 -14.25 10.24 9.33
C PHE A 69 -12.77 10.63 9.37
N ARG A 70 -12.48 11.72 10.09
CA ARG A 70 -11.11 12.25 10.19
C ARG A 70 -10.78 12.74 11.58
N GLU A 71 -9.52 12.54 11.98
CA GLU A 71 -8.92 13.07 13.19
C GLU A 71 -7.52 13.62 12.87
N GLY A 72 -7.11 14.70 13.51
CA GLY A 72 -5.80 15.34 13.28
C GLY A 72 -5.80 16.42 12.20
N GLY A 73 -4.60 16.92 11.89
CA GLY A 73 -4.33 18.02 10.97
C GLY A 73 -3.92 17.55 9.57
N CYS A 74 -4.66 16.60 9.00
CA CYS A 74 -4.40 16.05 7.68
C CYS A 74 -4.28 17.15 6.60
N ALA A 75 -3.21 17.11 5.82
CA ALA A 75 -2.95 18.05 4.73
C ALA A 75 -3.78 17.70 3.48
N THR A 76 -5.11 17.86 3.53
CA THR A 76 -5.98 17.72 2.35
C THR A 76 -7.14 18.72 2.35
N SER A 77 -7.74 18.89 1.17
CA SER A 77 -8.65 19.96 0.73
C SER A 77 -10.07 19.86 1.32
N ALA A 78 -10.97 20.72 0.83
CA ALA A 78 -12.23 21.22 1.41
C ALA A 78 -13.39 20.22 1.65
N GLU A 79 -13.12 18.94 1.88
CA GLU A 79 -14.13 17.92 2.16
C GLU A 79 -14.65 17.98 3.61
N GLN A 80 -15.95 17.80 3.77
CA GLN A 80 -16.62 17.78 5.06
C GLN A 80 -16.48 16.41 5.71
N PHE A 81 -15.38 16.19 6.42
CA PHE A 81 -15.22 15.01 7.26
C PHE A 81 -15.99 15.17 8.57
N SER A 82 -16.60 14.07 9.02
CA SER A 82 -17.12 13.96 10.38
C SER A 82 -15.97 13.64 11.35
N ALA A 83 -16.12 14.07 12.60
CA ALA A 83 -15.26 13.57 13.66
C ALA A 83 -15.57 12.09 13.93
N PHE A 84 -14.55 11.31 14.29
CA PHE A 84 -14.71 9.91 14.68
C PHE A 84 -15.70 9.77 15.84
N ASP A 85 -16.79 9.06 15.60
CA ASP A 85 -17.65 8.51 16.65
C ASP A 85 -17.07 7.19 17.19
N ASP A 86 -17.68 6.66 18.26
CA ASP A 86 -17.19 5.43 18.92
C ASP A 86 -17.16 4.21 17.99
N THR A 87 -18.09 4.12 17.03
CA THR A 87 -18.09 2.99 16.10
C THR A 87 -17.05 3.16 15.01
N ALA A 88 -16.96 4.35 14.40
CA ALA A 88 -15.93 4.64 13.41
C ALA A 88 -14.53 4.44 14.01
N ARG A 89 -14.35 4.74 15.31
CA ARG A 89 -13.10 4.48 16.02
C ARG A 89 -12.83 2.99 16.21
N ALA A 90 -13.84 2.21 16.60
CA ALA A 90 -13.71 0.76 16.72
C ALA A 90 -13.41 0.08 15.37
N ASP A 91 -14.05 0.54 14.29
CA ASP A 91 -13.82 0.03 12.94
C ASP A 91 -12.44 0.43 12.42
N PHE A 92 -12.01 1.66 12.67
CA PHE A 92 -10.63 2.10 12.41
C PHE A 92 -9.62 1.22 13.15
N ASP A 93 -9.83 0.98 14.45
CA ASP A 93 -8.94 0.14 15.26
C ASP A 93 -8.91 -1.32 14.76
N ARG A 94 -10.01 -1.85 14.21
CA ARG A 94 -10.01 -3.16 13.53
C ARG A 94 -9.11 -3.16 12.30
N VAL A 95 -9.21 -2.15 11.45
CA VAL A 95 -8.35 -2.02 10.26
C VAL A 95 -6.89 -1.87 10.69
N THR A 96 -6.60 -1.01 11.67
CA THR A 96 -5.25 -0.86 12.24
C THR A 96 -4.70 -2.17 12.80
N ALA A 97 -5.52 -2.95 13.50
CA ALA A 97 -5.13 -4.26 14.03
C ALA A 97 -4.78 -5.25 12.91
N ALA A 98 -5.57 -5.29 11.84
CA ALA A 98 -5.30 -6.12 10.66
C ALA A 98 -4.02 -5.71 9.94
N MET A 99 -3.82 -4.41 9.72
CA MET A 99 -2.59 -3.88 9.12
C MET A 99 -1.36 -4.28 9.94
N ARG A 100 -1.43 -4.15 11.28
CA ARG A 100 -0.35 -4.60 12.19
C ARG A 100 -0.15 -6.12 12.17
N ALA A 101 -1.22 -6.90 12.13
CA ALA A 101 -1.16 -8.36 12.06
C ALA A 101 -0.48 -8.85 10.78
N SER A 102 -0.69 -8.13 9.66
CA SER A 102 -0.01 -8.43 8.40
C SER A 102 1.52 -8.29 8.49
N GLY A 103 2.03 -7.46 9.40
CA GLY A 103 3.46 -7.19 9.53
C GLY A 103 4.10 -6.59 8.26
N VAL A 104 3.30 -6.00 7.37
CA VAL A 104 3.76 -5.25 6.20
C VAL A 104 3.70 -3.76 6.55
N ASP A 105 4.82 -3.06 6.36
CA ASP A 105 5.00 -1.65 6.74
C ASP A 105 4.18 -0.73 5.82
N THR A 106 2.88 -0.67 6.09
CA THR A 106 1.87 0.08 5.34
C THR A 106 1.06 0.92 6.33
N HIS A 107 0.88 2.21 6.01
CA HIS A 107 0.15 3.17 6.85
C HIS A 107 -1.13 3.68 6.18
N ARG A 108 -1.33 3.36 4.89
CA ARG A 108 -2.46 3.81 4.09
C ARG A 108 -2.84 2.76 3.06
N PHE A 109 -4.14 2.66 2.81
CA PHE A 109 -4.63 2.06 1.57
C PHE A 109 -5.82 2.82 1.00
N GLU A 110 -6.04 2.58 -0.28
CA GLU A 110 -7.27 2.91 -1.00
C GLU A 110 -7.77 1.64 -1.67
N ALA A 111 -9.08 1.44 -1.71
CA ALA A 111 -9.70 0.28 -2.32
C ALA A 111 -10.96 0.68 -3.09
N SER A 112 -11.16 0.04 -4.24
CA SER A 112 -12.45 0.04 -4.91
C SER A 112 -13.27 -1.13 -4.37
N ILE A 113 -14.50 -0.85 -3.95
CA ILE A 113 -15.43 -1.86 -3.46
C ILE A 113 -16.56 -1.97 -4.47
N SER A 114 -16.79 -3.18 -4.98
CA SER A 114 -17.92 -3.44 -5.86
C SER A 114 -19.25 -3.31 -5.10
N ALA A 115 -20.36 -3.15 -5.83
CA ALA A 115 -21.70 -3.11 -5.23
C ALA A 115 -22.08 -4.40 -4.44
N ALA A 116 -21.30 -5.48 -4.58
CA ALA A 116 -21.47 -6.72 -3.85
C ALA A 116 -20.64 -6.80 -2.55
N GLY A 117 -19.93 -5.73 -2.17
CA GLY A 117 -19.06 -5.71 -0.98
C GLY A 117 -17.80 -6.57 -1.16
N VAL A 118 -17.26 -6.56 -2.38
CA VAL A 118 -16.02 -7.29 -2.73
C VAL A 118 -15.02 -6.29 -3.26
N VAL A 119 -13.79 -6.32 -2.72
CA VAL A 119 -12.66 -5.52 -3.19
C VAL A 119 -12.40 -5.83 -4.67
N GLY A 120 -12.61 -4.81 -5.50
CA GLY A 120 -12.32 -4.82 -6.92
C GLY A 120 -10.83 -4.67 -7.17
N ASP A 121 -10.24 -3.64 -6.56
CA ASP A 121 -8.80 -3.37 -6.52
C ASP A 121 -8.43 -2.68 -5.19
N ALA A 122 -7.17 -2.79 -4.78
CA ALA A 122 -6.65 -2.08 -3.63
C ALA A 122 -5.19 -1.66 -3.85
N ARG A 123 -4.81 -0.54 -3.24
CA ARG A 123 -3.47 0.05 -3.30
C ARG A 123 -2.98 0.31 -1.88
N PHE A 124 -1.86 -0.27 -1.52
CA PHE A 124 -1.24 -0.15 -0.21
C PHE A 124 0.05 0.67 -0.31
N TRP A 125 0.14 1.79 0.41
CA TRP A 125 1.32 2.64 0.45
C TRP A 125 2.35 2.06 1.40
N LEU A 126 3.58 1.86 0.92
CA LEU A 126 4.68 1.40 1.74
C LEU A 126 5.35 2.57 2.47
N GLU A 127 5.63 2.41 3.77
CA GLU A 127 6.31 3.43 4.59
C GLU A 127 7.70 3.77 4.08
N ASP A 128 8.38 2.82 3.47
CA ASP A 128 9.75 2.99 2.98
C ASP A 128 9.87 3.93 1.79
N SER A 129 8.75 4.52 1.32
CA SER A 129 8.65 5.60 0.30
C SER A 129 9.71 6.69 0.50
N SER A 130 10.34 7.09 -0.60
CA SER A 130 11.45 8.03 -0.62
C SER A 130 11.02 9.33 -1.26
N ILE A 131 11.77 10.40 -0.99
CA ILE A 131 11.58 11.74 -1.58
C ILE A 131 11.58 11.80 -3.11
N GLN A 132 11.89 10.68 -3.79
CA GLN A 132 11.90 10.59 -5.24
C GLN A 132 10.92 9.55 -5.77
N TRP A 133 10.52 8.59 -4.94
CA TRP A 133 9.79 7.41 -5.38
C TRP A 133 8.85 6.90 -4.30
N ASN A 134 7.61 6.66 -4.68
CA ASN A 134 6.64 5.94 -3.87
C ASN A 134 6.51 4.49 -4.37
N TRP A 135 6.35 3.56 -3.42
CA TRP A 135 6.16 2.14 -3.69
C TRP A 135 4.81 1.65 -3.15
N PHE A 136 4.15 0.80 -3.93
CA PHE A 136 2.85 0.25 -3.57
C PHE A 136 2.75 -1.23 -3.85
N TYR A 137 2.09 -1.95 -2.95
CA TYR A 137 1.44 -3.19 -3.35
C TYR A 137 0.07 -2.88 -3.95
N LEU A 138 -0.20 -3.42 -5.12
CA LEU A 138 -1.50 -3.34 -5.77
C LEU A 138 -2.14 -4.71 -5.82
N TYR A 139 -3.38 -4.79 -5.36
CA TYR A 139 -4.28 -5.89 -5.61
C TYR A 139 -5.18 -5.52 -6.80
N ASP A 140 -5.09 -6.29 -7.89
CA ASP A 140 -5.87 -6.17 -9.12
C ASP A 140 -6.20 -7.58 -9.64
N PRO A 141 -7.17 -8.27 -9.04
CA PRO A 141 -7.54 -9.64 -9.38
C PRO A 141 -8.17 -9.76 -10.79
N GLN A 142 -8.61 -8.66 -11.40
CA GLN A 142 -9.18 -8.68 -12.77
C GLN A 142 -8.14 -8.43 -13.86
N ASP A 143 -6.87 -8.22 -13.48
CA ASP A 143 -5.75 -7.98 -14.39
C ASP A 143 -6.06 -6.83 -15.37
N ALA A 144 -6.52 -5.70 -14.80
CA ALA A 144 -6.75 -4.47 -15.54
C ALA A 144 -5.43 -3.72 -15.84
N ILE A 145 -4.42 -3.85 -14.98
CA ILE A 145 -3.12 -3.17 -15.08
C ILE A 145 -2.34 -3.64 -16.32
N THR A 146 -2.44 -4.91 -16.73
CA THR A 146 -1.78 -5.40 -17.96
C THR A 146 -2.27 -4.73 -19.24
N LYS A 147 -3.43 -4.06 -19.23
CA LYS A 147 -4.02 -3.43 -20.41
C LYS A 147 -3.50 -2.02 -20.67
N ASN A 148 -2.81 -1.39 -19.71
CA ASN A 148 -2.48 0.04 -19.73
C ASN A 148 -0.99 0.35 -19.54
N GLN A 149 -0.07 -0.58 -19.88
CA GLN A 149 1.37 -0.26 -19.92
C GLN A 149 1.65 0.74 -21.05
N HIS A 150 1.48 2.04 -20.75
CA HIS A 150 2.07 3.11 -21.53
C HIS A 150 3.56 3.20 -21.18
N GLU A 151 4.41 3.43 -22.20
CA GLU A 151 5.82 3.76 -21.99
C GLU A 151 5.92 5.05 -21.14
N GLY A 152 6.12 4.90 -19.83
CA GLY A 152 6.13 6.00 -18.87
C GLY A 152 5.95 5.50 -17.44
N LYS A 153 6.30 6.33 -16.45
CA LYS A 153 6.00 6.06 -15.04
C LYS A 153 4.51 6.32 -14.81
N PRO A 154 3.81 5.55 -13.97
CA PRO A 154 4.32 4.50 -13.06
C PRO A 154 4.73 3.17 -13.72
N SER A 155 5.65 2.42 -13.09
CA SER A 155 6.05 1.06 -13.51
C SER A 155 5.38 -0.01 -12.66
N TYR A 156 5.10 -1.17 -13.26
CA TYR A 156 4.41 -2.29 -12.62
C TYR A 156 5.17 -3.59 -12.80
N GLU A 157 5.39 -4.32 -11.71
CA GLU A 157 6.02 -5.64 -11.70
C GLU A 157 5.08 -6.65 -11.07
N ARG A 158 4.82 -7.76 -11.78
CA ARG A 158 3.91 -8.79 -11.27
C ARG A 158 4.59 -9.59 -10.15
N ILE A 159 3.89 -9.75 -9.03
CA ILE A 159 4.36 -10.54 -7.89
C ILE A 159 3.72 -11.93 -7.92
N SER A 160 2.39 -11.97 -8.00
CA SER A 160 1.60 -13.20 -8.06
C SER A 160 0.25 -12.94 -8.74
N ASP A 161 -0.67 -13.90 -8.71
CA ASP A 161 -1.99 -13.73 -9.29
C ASP A 161 -2.77 -12.61 -8.59
N GLY A 162 -3.10 -11.57 -9.35
CA GLY A 162 -3.78 -10.38 -8.84
C GLY A 162 -2.92 -9.44 -8.02
N TRP A 163 -1.61 -9.64 -7.90
CA TRP A 163 -0.74 -8.77 -7.09
C TRP A 163 0.45 -8.21 -7.86
N TRP A 164 0.70 -6.92 -7.66
CA TRP A 164 1.73 -6.16 -8.35
C TRP A 164 2.51 -5.27 -7.37
N LEU A 165 3.78 -5.03 -7.68
CA LEU A 165 4.53 -3.90 -7.14
C LEU A 165 4.40 -2.75 -8.14
N MET A 166 3.90 -1.60 -7.69
CA MET A 166 3.89 -0.36 -8.44
C MET A 166 4.97 0.58 -7.90
N THR A 167 5.62 1.30 -8.82
CA THR A 167 6.58 2.36 -8.48
C THR A 167 6.24 3.62 -9.26
N GLU A 168 6.14 4.75 -8.57
CA GLU A 168 5.86 6.06 -9.18
C GLU A 168 6.80 7.12 -8.60
N VAL A 169 6.98 8.23 -9.33
CA VAL A 169 7.78 9.35 -8.83
C VAL A 169 7.01 10.05 -7.72
N ASP A 170 7.71 10.42 -6.66
CA ASP A 170 7.18 11.34 -5.66
C ASP A 170 7.13 12.75 -6.28
N ASP A 171 5.93 13.32 -6.38
CA ASP A 171 5.63 14.59 -7.07
C ASP A 171 5.89 15.83 -6.18
#